data_AF-A0A7L0EUE4-F1
#
_entry.id   AF-A0A7L0EUE4-F1
#
_cell.length_a   1.000
_cell.length_b   1.000
_cell.length_c   1.000
_cell.angle_alpha   90.00
_cell.angle_beta   90.00
_cell.angle_gamma   90.00
#
_symmetry.space_group_name_H-M   'P 1'
#
loop_
_entity.id
_entity.type
_entity.pdbx_description
1 polymer ?
#
loop_
_entity_poly.entity_id
_entity_poly.type
_entity_poly.pdbx_seq_one_letter_code
_entity_poly.pdbx_strand_id
1 'polypeptide(L)'
;LRGRVATQEQLLAQQDERLHGLEMERRRLHNLVQELKGNIRVFCRVRPVLPEEEERQKGLEHLHFPAEDNKSLVLTRPEESHVGRERRGDIRYDFSFDRVFPPGASQHEVFEEIALLVQVRSQRNPQV
;
A
#
# COMPACT_ATOMS: atom_id res chain seq x y z
N LEU A 1 -49.75 -12.08 -18.80
CA LEU A 1 -48.35 -12.01 -19.25
C LEU A 1 -47.83 -10.58 -19.30
N ARG A 2 -48.44 -9.65 -20.06
CA ARG A 2 -48.00 -8.24 -20.14
C ARG A 2 -47.92 -7.48 -18.80
N GLY A 3 -48.88 -7.65 -17.90
CA GLY A 3 -48.85 -6.99 -16.58
C GLY A 3 -47.67 -7.42 -15.70
N ARG A 4 -47.27 -8.70 -15.74
CA ARG A 4 -46.12 -9.20 -14.98
C ARG A 4 -44.79 -8.67 -15.52
N VAL A 5 -44.69 -8.53 -16.84
CA VAL A 5 -43.52 -7.93 -17.51
C VAL A 5 -43.38 -6.47 -17.10
N ALA A 6 -44.45 -5.69 -17.14
CA ALA A 6 -44.43 -4.28 -16.72
C ALA A 6 -44.03 -4.10 -15.24
N THR A 7 -44.52 -4.95 -14.34
CA THR A 7 -44.12 -4.89 -12.91
C THR A 7 -42.65 -5.27 -12.70
N GLN A 8 -42.13 -6.24 -13.47
CA GLN A 8 -40.71 -6.59 -13.42
C GLN A 8 -39.82 -5.48 -13.98
N GLU A 9 -40.22 -4.83 -15.06
CA GLU A 9 -39.49 -3.68 -15.64
C GLU A 9 -39.42 -2.51 -14.66
N GLN A 10 -40.52 -2.19 -13.98
CA GLN A 10 -40.53 -1.15 -12.93
C GLN A 10 -39.62 -1.51 -11.75
N LEU A 11 -39.62 -2.77 -11.32
CA LEU A 11 -38.75 -3.23 -10.24
C LEU A 11 -37.27 -3.16 -10.64
N LEU A 12 -36.92 -3.55 -11.87
CA LEU A 12 -35.57 -3.45 -12.39
C LEU A 12 -35.10 -1.99 -12.43
N ALA A 13 -35.92 -1.09 -12.95
CA ALA A 13 -35.60 0.34 -12.97
C ALA A 13 -35.38 0.91 -11.55
N GLN A 14 -36.21 0.52 -10.58
CA GLN A 14 -36.06 0.95 -9.19
C GLN A 14 -34.79 0.37 -8.55
N GLN A 15 -34.44 -0.89 -8.87
CA GLN A 15 -33.20 -1.50 -8.40
C GLN A 15 -31.97 -0.84 -9.02
N ASP A 16 -32.01 -0.53 -10.31
CA ASP A 16 -30.92 0.16 -11.01
C ASP A 16 -30.68 1.56 -10.43
N GLU A 17 -31.74 2.33 -10.16
CA GLU A 17 -31.63 3.65 -9.53
C GLU A 17 -31.04 3.55 -8.12
N ARG A 18 -31.48 2.54 -7.34
CA ARG A 18 -30.91 2.26 -6.02
C ARG A 18 -29.44 1.88 -6.08
N LEU A 19 -29.06 0.99 -7.01
CA LEU A 19 -27.67 0.58 -7.22
C LEU A 19 -26.80 1.76 -7.64
N HIS A 20 -27.33 2.63 -8.52
CA HIS A 20 -26.64 3.83 -8.92
C HIS A 20 -26.38 4.78 -7.74
N GLY A 21 -27.39 5.02 -6.90
CA GLY A 21 -27.24 5.84 -5.70
C GLY A 21 -26.20 5.30 -4.73
N LEU A 22 -26.22 3.97 -4.49
CA LEU A 22 -25.23 3.31 -3.63
C LEU A 22 -23.82 3.39 -4.20
N GLU A 23 -23.65 3.23 -5.51
CA GLU A 23 -22.34 3.36 -6.16
C GLU A 23 -21.80 4.79 -6.09
N MET A 24 -22.65 5.81 -6.19
CA MET A 24 -22.26 7.22 -6.02
C MET A 24 -21.79 7.51 -4.59
N GLU A 25 -22.49 7.00 -3.58
CA GLU A 25 -22.07 7.17 -2.19
C GLU A 25 -20.76 6.42 -1.90
N ARG A 26 -20.63 5.19 -2.43
CA ARG A 26 -19.37 4.42 -2.35
C ARG A 26 -18.20 5.21 -2.93
N ARG A 27 -18.38 5.87 -4.08
CA ARG A 27 -17.36 6.73 -4.71
C ARG A 27 -17.00 7.93 -3.85
N ARG A 28 -17.99 8.64 -3.32
CA ARG A 28 -17.79 9.81 -2.46
C ARG A 28 -17.00 9.44 -1.20
N LEU A 29 -17.43 8.40 -0.49
CA LEU A 29 -16.75 7.93 0.72
C LEU A 29 -15.35 7.42 0.42
N HIS A 30 -15.17 6.70 -0.68
CA HIS A 30 -13.85 6.22 -1.11
C HIS A 30 -12.89 7.39 -1.39
N ASN A 31 -13.34 8.42 -2.10
CA ASN A 31 -12.50 9.60 -2.36
C ASN A 31 -12.13 10.33 -1.07
N LEU A 32 -13.09 10.51 -0.15
CA LEU A 32 -12.83 11.13 1.15
C LEU A 32 -11.77 10.35 1.95
N VAL A 33 -11.89 9.02 2.02
CA VAL A 33 -10.89 8.18 2.69
C VAL A 33 -9.51 8.33 2.04
N GLN A 34 -9.44 8.41 0.72
CA GLN A 34 -8.18 8.57 -0.01
C GLN A 34 -7.55 9.94 0.22
N GLU A 35 -8.34 11.01 0.24
CA GLU A 35 -7.89 12.37 0.54
C GLU A 35 -7.37 12.49 1.98
N LEU A 36 -8.10 11.90 2.95
CA LEU A 36 -7.69 11.89 4.36
C LEU A 36 -6.38 11.13 4.58
N LYS A 37 -6.17 10.03 3.84
CA LYS A 37 -4.91 9.29 3.86
C LYS A 37 -3.77 10.01 3.11
N GLY A 38 -4.05 11.07 2.36
CA GLY A 38 -3.06 11.80 1.57
C GLY A 38 -3.02 11.38 0.10
N ASN A 39 -2.87 12.37 -0.77
CA ASN A 39 -2.84 12.22 -2.23
C ASN A 39 -1.54 11.62 -2.77
N ILE A 40 -0.43 11.81 -2.04
CA ILE A 40 0.87 11.24 -2.35
C ILE A 40 1.15 10.21 -1.27
N ARG A 41 1.53 8.99 -1.67
CA ARG A 41 1.96 7.93 -0.75
C ARG A 41 3.33 7.40 -1.15
N VAL A 42 4.14 7.10 -0.14
CA VAL A 42 5.46 6.52 -0.27
C VAL A 42 5.47 5.18 0.45
N PHE A 43 5.61 4.12 -0.32
CA PHE A 43 5.72 2.76 0.18
C PHE A 43 7.16 2.28 0.06
N CYS A 44 7.68 1.62 1.09
CA CYS A 44 8.95 0.94 1.04
C CYS A 44 8.72 -0.57 0.91
N ARG A 45 9.39 -1.23 -0.03
CA ARG A 45 9.39 -2.69 -0.13
C ARG A 45 10.80 -3.21 -0.20
N VAL A 46 11.16 -4.03 0.77
CA VAL A 46 12.45 -4.70 0.81
C VAL A 46 12.35 -6.00 0.02
N ARG A 47 13.29 -6.23 -0.89
CA ARG A 47 13.34 -7.46 -1.70
C ARG A 47 13.97 -8.59 -0.86
N PRO A 48 13.44 -9.83 -0.91
CA PRO A 48 14.14 -10.98 -0.38
C PRO A 48 15.51 -11.18 -1.02
N VAL A 49 16.49 -11.59 -0.21
CA VAL A 49 17.85 -11.93 -0.65
C VAL A 49 17.76 -13.22 -1.46
N LEU A 50 18.40 -13.23 -2.64
CA LEU A 50 18.51 -14.45 -3.44
C LEU A 50 19.63 -15.34 -2.89
N PRO A 51 19.57 -16.67 -3.06
CA PRO A 51 20.62 -17.57 -2.59
C PRO A 51 22.02 -17.20 -3.09
N GLU A 52 22.13 -16.73 -4.34
CA GLU A 52 23.40 -16.27 -4.96
C GLU A 52 23.96 -14.97 -4.34
N GLU A 53 23.11 -14.20 -3.66
CA GLU A 53 23.48 -12.93 -3.01
C GLU A 53 23.88 -13.13 -1.55
N GLU A 54 23.45 -14.23 -0.94
CA GLU A 54 23.71 -14.59 0.46
C GLU A 54 25.20 -14.85 0.71
N GLU A 55 25.92 -15.38 -0.29
CA GLU A 55 27.37 -15.57 -0.23
C GLU A 55 28.17 -14.25 -0.40
N ARG A 56 27.56 -13.22 -1.00
CA ARG A 56 28.24 -11.97 -1.40
C ARG A 56 27.93 -10.78 -0.48
N GLN A 57 26.81 -10.81 0.24
CA GLN A 57 26.35 -9.74 1.11
C GLN A 57 26.03 -10.26 2.51
N LYS A 58 26.20 -9.41 3.54
CA LYS A 58 25.91 -9.73 4.95
C LYS A 58 24.40 -9.87 5.26
N GLY A 59 23.59 -10.36 4.32
CA GLY A 59 22.15 -10.47 4.46
C GLY A 59 21.47 -9.14 4.82
N LEU A 60 20.36 -9.22 5.56
CA LEU A 60 19.49 -8.08 5.91
C LEU A 60 19.65 -7.64 7.37
N GLU A 61 20.71 -8.07 8.08
CA GLU A 61 20.92 -7.81 9.51
C GLU A 61 20.99 -6.32 9.88
N HIS A 62 21.37 -5.50 8.90
CA HIS A 62 21.48 -4.05 9.01
C HIS A 62 20.12 -3.33 8.84
N LEU A 63 19.05 -4.05 8.52
CA LEU A 63 17.69 -3.53 8.40
C LEU A 63 16.84 -4.07 9.56
N HIS A 64 16.21 -3.16 10.28
CA HIS A 64 15.31 -3.48 11.37
C HIS A 64 13.91 -2.94 11.11
N PHE A 65 12.92 -3.80 11.30
CA PHE A 65 11.50 -3.52 11.09
C PHE A 65 10.80 -3.54 12.47
N PRO A 66 10.48 -2.38 13.06
CA PRO A 66 9.76 -2.33 14.33
C PRO A 66 8.41 -3.05 14.22
N ALA A 67 8.15 -4.02 15.09
CA ALA A 67 6.88 -4.76 15.09
C ALA A 67 5.68 -3.89 15.52
N GLU A 68 5.96 -2.80 16.21
CA GLU A 68 4.95 -1.85 16.72
C GLU A 68 4.33 -1.00 15.60
N ASP A 69 5.09 -0.73 14.54
CA ASP A 69 4.62 0.09 13.42
C ASP A 69 5.16 -0.40 12.07
N ASN A 70 4.24 -0.67 11.16
CA ASN A 70 4.53 -1.11 9.80
C ASN A 70 4.89 0.08 8.87
N LYS A 71 5.33 1.20 9.44
CA LYS A 71 5.67 2.44 8.72
C LYS A 71 7.13 2.82 8.88
N SER A 72 7.85 2.19 9.79
CA SER A 72 9.22 2.54 10.09
C SER A 72 10.21 1.51 9.56
N LEU A 73 11.35 1.99 9.09
CA LEU A 73 12.49 1.17 8.70
C LEU A 73 13.74 1.78 9.33
N VAL A 74 14.50 0.97 10.05
CA VAL A 74 15.75 1.40 10.67
C VAL A 74 16.92 0.72 9.96
N LEU A 75 17.89 1.52 9.51
CA LEU A 75 19.11 1.06 8.86
C LEU A 75 20.30 1.31 9.80
N THR A 76 21.08 0.28 10.09
CA THR A 76 22.26 0.36 10.94
C THR A 76 23.52 0.07 10.12
N ARG A 77 24.45 1.02 10.05
CA ARG A 77 25.73 0.86 9.34
C ARG A 77 26.89 0.92 10.34
N PRO A 78 27.76 -0.10 10.40
CA PRO A 78 28.96 -0.01 11.21
C PRO A 78 29.88 1.11 10.68
N GLU A 79 30.37 1.98 11.57
CA GLU A 79 31.30 3.04 11.19
C GLU A 79 32.70 2.45 11.00
N GLU A 80 33.22 2.46 9.76
CA GLU A 80 34.59 2.05 9.47
C GLU A 80 35.55 3.20 9.83
N SER A 81 36.13 3.14 11.02
CA SER A 81 37.13 4.12 11.47
C SER A 81 38.44 3.89 10.71
N HIS A 82 38.69 4.63 9.62
CA HIS A 82 39.95 4.56 8.86
C HIS A 82 41.15 5.21 9.57
N VAL A 83 40.95 5.76 10.76
CA VAL A 83 41.99 6.40 11.58
C VAL A 83 41.79 5.88 12.98
N GLY A 84 42.82 5.31 13.60
CA GLY A 84 42.82 4.56 14.87
C GLY A 84 42.34 5.30 16.13
N ARG A 85 41.18 5.96 16.06
CA ARG A 85 40.36 6.41 17.18
C ARG A 85 39.27 5.37 17.41
N GLU A 86 38.95 5.15 18.67
CA GLU A 86 37.99 4.16 19.16
C GLU A 86 36.70 4.13 18.32
N ARG A 87 36.18 2.92 18.07
CA ARG A 87 34.91 2.69 17.37
C ARG A 87 33.82 3.53 18.04
N ARG A 88 33.38 4.61 17.39
CA ARG A 88 32.08 5.20 17.71
C ARG A 88 31.04 4.22 17.17
N GLY A 89 30.02 3.94 17.96
CA GLY A 89 29.07 2.86 17.69
C GLY A 89 28.38 2.96 16.32
N ASP A 90 27.60 1.93 15.97
CA ASP A 90 26.97 1.86 14.66
C ASP A 90 26.10 3.10 14.35
N ILE A 91 26.18 3.58 13.10
CA ILE A 91 25.39 4.71 12.60
C ILE A 91 23.98 4.22 12.32
N ARG A 92 22.99 4.83 12.97
CA ARG A 92 21.57 4.51 12.82
C ARG A 92 20.86 5.55 11.96
N TYR A 93 20.06 5.09 10.99
CA TYR A 93 19.18 5.91 10.17
C TYR A 93 17.73 5.44 10.35
N ASP A 94 16.85 6.35 10.76
CA ASP A 94 15.42 6.08 10.92
C ASP A 94 14.65 6.66 9.74
N PHE A 95 13.87 5.82 9.07
CA PHE A 95 13.00 6.20 7.95
C PHE A 95 11.54 5.93 8.27
N SER A 96 10.66 6.81 7.79
CA SER A 96 9.20 6.70 7.96
C SER A 96 8.49 6.77 6.61
N PHE A 97 7.51 5.88 6.42
CA PHE A 97 6.78 5.66 5.18
C PHE A 97 5.28 5.49 5.47
N ASP A 98 4.43 5.44 4.44
CA ASP A 98 3.02 5.09 4.60
C ASP A 98 2.84 3.59 4.95
N ARG A 99 3.72 2.76 4.40
CA ARG A 99 3.84 1.33 4.70
C ARG A 99 5.24 0.84 4.32
N VAL A 100 5.80 -0.05 5.15
CA VAL A 100 7.03 -0.79 4.90
C VAL A 100 6.68 -2.27 4.77
N PHE A 101 7.05 -2.86 3.64
CA PHE A 101 6.87 -4.28 3.35
C PHE A 101 8.20 -5.01 3.58
N PRO A 102 8.27 -5.92 4.56
CA PRO A 102 9.47 -6.71 4.81
C PRO A 102 9.76 -7.66 3.64
N PRO A 103 10.94 -8.28 3.59
CA PRO A 103 11.32 -9.20 2.52
C PRO A 103 10.37 -10.39 2.36
N GLY A 104 9.70 -10.83 3.44
CA GLY A 104 8.70 -11.89 3.41
C GLY A 104 7.33 -11.48 2.87
N ALA A 105 7.10 -10.19 2.59
CA ALA A 105 5.82 -9.70 2.10
C ALA A 105 5.51 -10.24 0.69
N SER A 106 4.33 -10.81 0.55
CA SER A 106 3.83 -11.37 -0.70
C SER A 106 3.41 -10.28 -1.68
N GLN A 107 3.35 -10.63 -2.96
CA GLN A 107 2.80 -9.73 -3.99
C GLN A 107 1.33 -9.41 -3.76
N HIS A 108 0.58 -10.34 -3.18
CA HIS A 108 -0.84 -10.15 -2.91
C HIS A 108 -1.04 -9.06 -1.85
N GLU A 109 -0.32 -9.12 -0.73
CA GLU A 109 -0.39 -8.10 0.32
C GLU A 109 0.01 -6.71 -0.18
N VAL A 110 1.06 -6.63 -1.01
CA VAL A 110 1.48 -5.36 -1.63
C VAL A 110 0.39 -4.84 -2.57
N PHE A 111 -0.23 -5.73 -3.36
CA PHE A 111 -1.29 -5.35 -4.28
C PHE A 111 -2.56 -4.87 -3.56
N GLU A 112 -2.99 -5.53 -2.48
CA GLU A 112 -4.18 -5.11 -1.73
C GLU A 112 -4.07 -3.67 -1.21
N GLU A 113 -2.89 -3.28 -0.70
CA GLU A 113 -2.66 -1.92 -0.22
C GLU A 113 -2.68 -0.89 -1.36
N ILE A 114 -2.15 -1.25 -2.54
CA ILE A 114 -2.08 -0.36 -3.72
C ILE A 114 -3.42 -0.32 -4.49
N ALA A 115 -4.19 -1.41 -4.50
CA ALA A 115 -5.42 -1.55 -5.28
C ALA A 115 -6.45 -0.46 -4.97
N LEU A 116 -6.49 0.00 -3.72
CA LEU A 116 -7.33 1.12 -3.29
C LEU A 116 -7.05 2.40 -4.09
N LEU A 117 -5.80 2.65 -4.46
CA LEU A 117 -5.40 3.82 -5.27
C LEU A 117 -5.85 3.69 -6.73
N VAL A 118 -5.82 2.47 -7.29
CA VAL A 118 -6.17 2.19 -8.70
C VAL A 118 -7.66 2.48 -8.98
N GLN A 119 -8.52 2.22 -8.00
CA GLN A 119 -9.96 2.43 -8.13
C GLN A 119 -10.36 3.90 -8.33
N VAL A 120 -9.55 4.84 -7.83
CA VAL A 120 -9.75 6.29 -8.08
C VAL A 120 -9.52 6.63 -9.55
N ARG A 121 -8.62 5.91 -10.25
CA ARG A 121 -8.22 6.22 -11.62
C ARG A 121 -9.19 5.62 -12.65
N SER A 122 -9.69 4.40 -12.40
CA SER A 122 -10.69 3.76 -13.27
C SER A 122 -12.07 4.43 -13.22
N GLN A 123 -12.35 5.23 -12.19
CA GLN A 123 -13.66 5.85 -11.98
C GLN A 123 -13.68 7.36 -12.24
N ARG A 124 -12.55 7.93 -12.68
CA ARG A 124 -12.40 9.35 -13.02
C ARG A 124 -12.88 9.72 -14.43
N ASN A 125 -13.36 8.79 -15.27
CA ASN A 125 -14.01 9.21 -16.52
C ASN A 125 -14.99 8.18 -17.09
N PRO A 126 -16.26 8.59 -17.29
CA PRO A 126 -16.91 8.38 -18.58
C PRO A 126 -17.55 9.66 -19.15
N GLN A 127 -17.07 10.86 -18.77
CA GLN A 127 -17.63 12.13 -19.26
C GLN A 127 -16.55 13.12 -19.74
N VAL A 128 -15.62 12.61 -20.57
CA VAL A 128 -14.95 13.32 -21.67
C VAL A 128 -14.76 12.33 -22.80
#